data_AF-A0A0U2WFU6-F1
#
_entry.id   AF-A0A0U2WFU6-F1
#
_cell.length_a   1.000
_cell.length_b   1.000
_cell.length_c   1.000
_cell.angle_alpha   90.00
_cell.angle_beta   90.00
_cell.angle_gamma   90.00
#
_symmetry.space_group_name_H-M   'P 1'
#
loop_
_entity.id
_entity.type
_entity.pdbx_description
1 polymer ?
#
loop_
_entity_poly.entity_id
_entity_poly.type
_entity_poly.pdbx_seq_one_letter_code
_entity_poly.pdbx_strand_id
1 'polypeptide(L)' 'PFMVTEPGEVARGKKNGLDYLFHLYEQCRDFLIQVQNIAKQRGEKCPTKVTNQVFRYAKKAGASYIN' A
#
# COMPACT_ATOMS: atom_id res chain seq x y z
N PRO A 1 15.65 4.38 -3.84
CA PRO A 1 15.97 2.94 -4.02
C PRO A 1 15.95 2.25 -2.66
N PHE A 2 15.56 0.97 -2.61
CA PHE A 2 15.61 0.18 -1.39
C PHE A 2 17.03 -0.34 -1.12
N MET A 3 17.33 -0.57 0.15
CA MET A 3 18.53 -1.26 0.60
C MET A 3 18.17 -2.24 1.72
N VAL A 4 19.00 -3.27 1.88
CA VAL A 4 18.88 -4.19 3.01
C VAL A 4 19.20 -3.44 4.29
N THR A 5 18.35 -3.61 5.30
CA THR A 5 18.46 -3.04 6.64
C THR A 5 18.09 -4.12 7.64
N GLU A 6 18.71 -4.10 8.82
CA GLU A 6 18.27 -4.93 9.94
C GLU A 6 16.86 -4.50 10.41
N PRO A 7 16.11 -5.38 11.11
CA PRO A 7 14.82 -5.01 11.69
C PRO A 7 14.94 -3.80 12.62
N GLY A 8 14.15 -2.76 12.37
CA GLY A 8 14.18 -1.49 13.11
C GLY A 8 15.30 -0.52 12.69
N GLU A 9 16.18 -0.91 11.76
CA GLU A 9 17.24 -0.05 11.27
C GLU A 9 16.71 0.98 10.24
N VAL A 10 16.95 2.25 10.51
CA VAL A 10 16.64 3.33 9.57
C VAL A 10 17.72 3.40 8.49
N ALA A 11 17.30 3.31 7.23
CA ALA A 11 18.20 3.47 6.09
C ALA A 11 18.92 4.83 6.10
N ARG A 12 20.21 4.82 5.77
CA ARG A 12 21.04 6.03 5.73
C ARG A 12 21.04 6.67 4.33
N GLY A 13 21.09 8.00 4.29
CA GLY A 13 21.10 8.77 3.05
C GLY A 13 19.75 8.77 2.32
N LYS A 14 19.77 8.98 1.00
CA LYS A 14 18.54 9.02 0.15
C LYS A 14 18.07 7.61 -0.26
N LYS A 15 17.95 6.70 0.70
CA LYS A 15 17.51 5.30 0.50
C LYS A 15 16.40 4.93 1.47
N ASN A 16 15.63 3.91 1.12
CA ASN A 16 14.56 3.36 1.95
C ASN A 16 14.98 1.99 2.50
N GLY A 17 14.65 1.70 3.76
CA GLY A 17 14.89 0.40 4.39
C GLY A 17 13.79 -0.62 4.08
N LEU A 18 14.01 -1.87 4.46
CA LEU A 18 13.05 -2.95 4.24
C LEU A 18 11.80 -2.82 5.12
N ASP A 19 11.91 -2.24 6.31
CA ASP A 19 10.74 -1.96 7.15
C ASP A 19 9.76 -1.01 6.47
N TYR A 20 10.28 -0.01 5.76
CA TYR A 20 9.44 0.86 4.95
C TYR A 20 8.76 0.08 3.82
N LEU A 21 9.46 -0.85 3.17
CA LEU A 21 8.85 -1.72 2.15
C LEU A 21 7.69 -2.53 2.75
N PHE A 22 7.86 -3.13 3.93
CA PHE A 22 6.79 -3.87 4.61
C PHE A 22 5.62 -2.96 4.98
N HIS A 23 5.90 -1.74 5.45
CA HIS A 23 4.86 -0.75 5.70
C HIS A 23 4.03 -0.42 4.45
N LEU A 24 4.63 -0.37 3.26
CA LEU A 24 3.88 -0.18 2.00
C LEU A 24 2.88 -1.31 1.73
N TYR A 25 3.17 -2.56 2.14
CA TYR A 25 2.23 -3.67 2.04
C TYR A 25 1.06 -3.53 3.03
N GLU A 26 1.34 -3.07 4.25
CA GLU A 26 0.30 -2.75 5.23
C GLU A 26 -0.61 -1.64 4.74
N GLN A 27 -0.05 -0.56 4.17
CA GLN A 27 -0.83 0.51 3.54
C GLN A 27 -1.69 -0.03 2.38
N CYS A 28 -1.17 -0.94 1.56
CA CYS A 28 -1.96 -1.60 0.51
C CYS A 28 -3.13 -2.40 1.08
N ARG A 29 -2.97 -3.04 2.24
CA ARG A 29 -4.06 -3.75 2.94
C ARG A 29 -5.14 -2.77 3.39
N ASP A 30 -4.76 -1.61 3.92
CA ASP A 30 -5.72 -0.59 4.34
C ASP A 30 -6.50 -0.02 3.15
N PHE A 31 -5.82 0.21 2.02
CA PHE A 31 -6.50 0.61 0.78
C PHE A 31 -7.44 -0.48 0.25
N LEU A 32 -7.07 -1.75 0.34
CA LEU A 32 -7.97 -2.85 -0.01
C LEU A 32 -9.23 -2.80 0.85
N ILE A 33 -9.12 -2.62 2.17
CA ILE A 33 -10.27 -2.51 3.08
C ILE A 33 -11.17 -1.33 2.69
N GLN A 34 -10.59 -0.17 2.37
CA GLN A 34 -11.36 0.99 1.92
C GLN A 34 -12.12 0.72 0.61
N VAL A 35 -11.46 0.11 -0.38
CA VAL A 35 -12.08 -0.28 -1.65
C VAL A 35 -13.19 -1.32 -1.42
N GLN A 36 -12.98 -2.29 -0.54
CA GLN A 36 -13.99 -3.27 -0.16
C GLN A 36 -15.22 -2.60 0.45
N ASN A 37 -15.02 -1.64 1.36
CA ASN A 37 -16.12 -0.91 2.00
C ASN A 37 -16.92 -0.10 0.96
N ILE A 38 -16.25 0.56 0.02
CA ILE A 38 -16.89 1.30 -1.07
C ILE A 38 -17.69 0.33 -1.98
N ALA A 39 -17.11 -0.81 -2.35
CA ALA A 39 -17.78 -1.80 -3.19
C ALA A 39 -19.05 -2.34 -2.49
N LYS A 40 -18.97 -2.67 -1.20
CA LYS A 40 -20.12 -3.11 -0.39
C LYS A 40 -21.22 -2.05 -0.34
N GLN A 41 -20.87 -0.79 -0.10
CA GLN A 41 -21.83 0.32 -0.07
C GLN A 41 -22.54 0.53 -1.41
N ARG A 42 -21.88 0.23 -2.52
CA ARG A 42 -22.42 0.38 -3.88
C ARG A 42 -23.11 -0.88 -4.42
N GLY A 43 -23.07 -2.00 -3.71
CA GLY A 43 -23.55 -3.29 -4.21
C GLY A 43 -22.68 -3.87 -5.34
N GLU A 44 -21.43 -3.42 -5.47
CA GLU A 44 -20.47 -3.90 -6.47
C GLU A 44 -19.73 -5.15 -5.98
N LYS A 45 -19.11 -5.89 -6.91
CA LYS A 45 -18.27 -7.05 -6.57
C LYS A 45 -17.09 -6.62 -5.69
N CYS A 46 -17.07 -7.11 -4.46
CA CYS A 46 -16.03 -6.83 -3.49
C CYS A 46 -14.72 -7.57 -3.82
N PRO A 47 -13.56 -6.88 -3.95
CA PRO A 47 -12.29 -7.55 -4.19
C PRO A 47 -11.80 -8.29 -2.94
N THR A 48 -11.12 -9.43 -3.10
CA THR A 48 -10.53 -10.22 -1.99
C THR A 48 -9.01 -10.20 -1.96
N LYS A 49 -8.38 -9.65 -3.00
CA LYS A 49 -6.93 -9.45 -3.13
C LYS A 49 -6.66 -8.01 -3.52
N VAL A 50 -5.41 -7.57 -3.36
CA VAL A 50 -4.95 -6.29 -3.94
C VAL A 50 -5.06 -6.41 -5.46
N THR A 51 -5.85 -5.52 -6.08
CA THR A 51 -6.07 -5.46 -7.54
C THR A 51 -5.62 -4.10 -8.09
N ASN A 52 -5.62 -3.95 -9.41
CA ASN A 52 -5.36 -2.65 -10.07
C ASN A 52 -6.31 -1.53 -9.62
N GLN A 53 -7.49 -1.85 -9.09
CA GLN A 53 -8.38 -0.84 -8.50
C GLN A 53 -7.82 -0.28 -7.20
N VAL A 54 -7.16 -1.12 -6.38
CA VAL A 54 -6.53 -0.71 -5.12
C VAL A 54 -5.35 0.23 -5.39
N PHE A 55 -4.48 -0.11 -6.35
CA PHE A 55 -3.37 0.77 -6.76
C PHE A 55 -3.86 2.13 -7.29
N ARG A 56 -4.90 2.13 -8.13
CA ARG A 56 -5.52 3.38 -8.61
C ARG A 56 -6.14 4.20 -7.48
N TYR A 57 -6.75 3.54 -6.50
CA TYR A 57 -7.32 4.20 -5.33
C TYR A 57 -6.23 4.82 -4.45
N ALA A 58 -5.15 4.09 -4.16
CA ALA A 58 -4.00 4.59 -3.41
C ALA A 58 -3.40 5.85 -4.04
N LYS A 59 -3.20 5.84 -5.37
CA LYS A 59 -2.73 7.02 -6.11
C LYS A 59 -3.69 8.21 -6.00
N LYS A 60 -5.02 7.97 -6.06
CA LYS A 60 -6.04 9.01 -5.87
C LYS A 60 -6.08 9.56 -4.44
N ALA A 61 -5.76 8.72 -3.45
CA ALA A 61 -5.70 9.11 -2.04
C ALA A 61 -4.38 9.80 -1.64
N GLY A 62 -3.48 10.07 -2.59
CA GLY A 62 -2.22 10.78 -2.36
C GLY A 62 -1.00 9.87 -2.10
N ALA A 63 -1.18 8.55 -2.04
CA ALA A 63 -0.09 7.59 -1.89
C ALA A 63 0.54 7.25 -3.25
N SER A 64 1.10 8.26 -3.92
CA SER A 64 1.69 8.14 -5.27
C SER A 64 2.95 7.27 -5.36
N TYR A 65 3.58 6.99 -4.21
CA TYR A 65 4.74 6.11 -4.10
C TYR A 65 4.39 4.61 -4.18
N ILE A 66 3.12 4.24 -4.06
CA ILE A 66 2.62 2.87 -4.26
C ILE A 66 2.27 2.70 -5.75
N ASN A 67 2.87 1.71 -6.42
CA ASN A 67 2.64 1.39 -7.83
C ASN A 67 2.55 -0.11 -8.08
#